data_AF-A0A737GER3-F1
#
_entry.id   AF-A0A737GER3-F1
#
_cell.length_a   1.000
_cell.length_b   1.000
_cell.length_c   1.000
_cell.angle_alpha   90.00
_cell.angle_beta   90.00
_cell.angle_gamma   90.00
#
_symmetry.space_group_name_H-M   'P 1'
#
loop_
_entity.id
_entity.type
_entity.pdbx_description
1 polymer ?
#
loop_
_entity_poly.entity_id
_entity_poly.type
_entity_poly.pdbx_seq_one_letter_code
_entity_poly.pdbx_strand_id
1 'polypeptide(L)'
;ADREPVAKWGTERITLVGDAAHPVAQYMAQGACMALEDAVTLGKALERCDGDAQQAFALYESVRIPRTARIVWSTREMGRLYHAAGVERQVRNLLWKGKSQEAFYRGIEWLYGWKEDNCLEPR
;
A
#
# COMPACT_ATOMS: atom_id res chain seq x y z
N ALA A 1 1.47 1.11 16.25
CA ALA A 1 0.98 2.46 15.87
C ALA A 1 1.47 2.73 14.45
N ASP A 2 0.61 3.23 13.56
CA ASP A 2 1.02 3.63 12.21
C ASP A 2 1.72 5.00 12.23
N ARG A 3 2.15 5.49 11.07
CA ARG A 3 2.74 6.83 10.91
C ARG A 3 2.18 7.54 9.68
N GLU A 4 2.30 8.87 9.68
CA GLU A 4 2.02 9.68 8.49
C GLU A 4 2.95 9.29 7.34
N PRO A 5 2.44 9.12 6.11
CA PRO A 5 3.29 8.90 4.95
C PRO A 5 4.23 10.09 4.73
N VAL A 6 5.47 9.79 4.38
CA VAL A 6 6.52 10.78 4.08
C VAL A 6 6.89 10.74 2.60
N ALA A 7 7.26 11.89 2.04
CA ALA A 7 7.53 12.04 0.62
C ALA A 7 8.92 11.51 0.16
N LYS A 8 9.76 11.06 1.09
CA LYS A 8 11.11 10.55 0.82
C LYS A 8 11.50 9.51 1.86
N TRP A 9 12.07 8.39 1.42
CA TRP A 9 12.46 7.30 2.32
C TRP A 9 13.95 7.24 2.61
N GLY A 10 14.80 7.89 1.81
CA GLY A 10 16.21 7.96 2.18
C GLY A 10 17.04 9.01 1.44
N THR A 11 18.24 8.61 1.07
CA THR A 11 19.26 9.42 0.40
C THR A 11 19.71 8.72 -0.88
N GLU A 12 20.76 9.22 -1.53
CA GLU A 12 21.25 8.66 -2.79
C GLU A 12 21.67 7.18 -2.70
N ARG A 13 22.13 6.73 -1.52
CA ARG A 13 22.70 5.39 -1.33
C ARG A 13 21.99 4.56 -0.27
N ILE A 14 20.89 5.06 0.29
CA ILE A 14 20.12 4.39 1.34
C ILE A 14 18.65 4.67 1.05
N THR A 15 17.81 3.64 1.11
CA THR A 15 16.36 3.79 1.13
C THR A 15 15.77 2.88 2.21
N LEU A 16 14.63 3.27 2.78
CA LEU A 16 13.93 2.49 3.80
C LEU A 16 12.94 1.52 3.13
N VAL A 17 12.70 0.39 3.79
CA VAL A 17 11.73 -0.64 3.36
C VAL A 17 10.90 -1.13 4.55
N GLY A 18 9.75 -1.76 4.27
CA GLY A 18 8.88 -2.33 5.30
C GLY A 18 8.41 -1.29 6.34
N ASP A 19 8.20 -1.73 7.58
CA ASP A 19 7.73 -0.87 8.68
C ASP A 19 8.68 0.31 9.01
N ALA A 20 9.94 0.29 8.57
CA ALA A 20 10.82 1.44 8.71
C ALA A 20 10.39 2.60 7.78
N ALA A 21 9.78 2.28 6.63
CA ALA A 21 9.28 3.24 5.65
C ALA A 21 7.78 3.52 5.79
N HIS A 22 6.96 2.50 6.03
CA HIS A 22 5.49 2.58 5.98
C HIS A 22 4.80 1.71 7.04
N PRO A 23 5.04 1.99 8.34
CA PRO A 23 4.36 1.25 9.40
C PRO A 23 2.85 1.51 9.35
N VAL A 24 2.05 0.44 9.35
CA VAL A 24 0.60 0.49 9.14
C VAL A 24 -0.15 -0.27 10.23
N ALA A 25 -1.39 0.14 10.50
CA ALA A 25 -2.28 -0.64 11.36
C ALA A 25 -2.71 -1.95 10.68
N GLN A 26 -3.12 -2.93 11.48
CA GLN A 26 -3.37 -4.30 11.00
C GLN A 26 -4.73 -4.50 10.29
N TYR A 27 -5.57 -3.47 10.14
CA TYR A 27 -6.97 -3.63 9.69
C TYR A 27 -7.13 -4.19 8.27
N MET A 28 -6.11 -4.06 7.42
CA MET A 28 -6.11 -4.66 6.06
C MET A 28 -5.14 -5.85 5.94
N ALA A 29 -4.42 -6.20 7.01
CA ALA A 29 -3.41 -7.26 7.05
C ALA A 29 -2.33 -7.15 5.95
N GLN A 30 -1.90 -5.92 5.63
CA GLN A 30 -0.97 -5.66 4.51
C GLN A 30 0.46 -5.33 4.90
N GLY A 31 0.81 -5.12 6.18
CA GLY A 31 2.17 -4.69 6.57
C GLY A 31 3.27 -5.60 6.02
N ALA A 32 3.18 -6.90 6.31
CA ALA A 32 4.13 -7.89 5.79
C ALA A 32 4.07 -8.03 4.25
N CYS A 33 2.87 -7.97 3.66
CA CYS A 33 2.70 -8.00 2.21
C CYS A 33 3.42 -6.81 1.54
N MET A 34 3.29 -5.60 2.10
CA MET A 34 3.97 -4.41 1.57
C MET A 34 5.49 -4.54 1.66
N ALA A 35 6.04 -5.13 2.73
CA ALA A 35 7.47 -5.40 2.83
C ALA A 35 7.96 -6.40 1.76
N LEU A 36 7.14 -7.41 1.41
CA LEU A 36 7.46 -8.33 0.31
C LEU A 36 7.36 -7.64 -1.06
N GLU A 37 6.33 -6.81 -1.27
CA GLU A 37 6.21 -5.98 -2.48
C GLU A 37 7.42 -5.05 -2.63
N ASP A 38 7.95 -4.52 -1.52
CA ASP A 38 9.15 -3.69 -1.54
C ASP A 38 10.36 -4.45 -2.06
N ALA A 39 10.59 -5.67 -1.55
CA ALA A 39 11.72 -6.49 -1.96
C ALA A 39 11.68 -6.79 -3.47
N VAL A 40 10.51 -7.13 -4.01
CA VAL A 40 10.32 -7.38 -5.45
C VAL A 40 10.53 -6.10 -6.25
N THR A 41 9.88 -4.99 -5.84
CA THR A 41 9.94 -3.73 -6.58
C THR A 41 11.35 -3.15 -6.60
N LEU A 42 12.07 -3.24 -5.47
CA LEU A 42 13.46 -2.80 -5.36
C LEU A 42 14.38 -3.64 -6.25
N GLY A 43 14.20 -4.97 -6.27
CA GLY A 43 14.93 -5.85 -7.18
C GLY A 43 14.71 -5.51 -8.65
N LYS A 44 13.45 -5.27 -9.06
CA LYS A 44 13.11 -4.86 -10.42
C LYS A 44 13.62 -3.46 -10.77
N ALA A 45 13.65 -2.54 -9.82
CA ALA A 45 14.21 -1.21 -10.04
C ALA A 45 15.73 -1.28 -10.26
N LEU A 46 16.44 -2.09 -9.46
CA LEU A 46 17.88 -2.33 -9.64
C LEU A 46 18.17 -2.98 -11.00
N GLU A 47 17.39 -3.97 -11.41
CA GLU A 47 17.48 -4.59 -12.74
C GLU A 47 17.26 -3.56 -13.85
N ARG A 48 16.21 -2.72 -13.74
CA ARG A 48 15.88 -1.69 -14.72
C ARG A 48 16.94 -0.59 -14.86
N CYS A 49 17.65 -0.29 -13.78
CA CYS A 49 18.66 0.76 -13.72
C CYS A 49 20.10 0.22 -13.84
N ASP A 50 20.29 -1.00 -14.35
CA ASP A 50 21.61 -1.63 -14.55
C ASP A 50 22.47 -1.65 -13.27
N GLY A 51 21.84 -1.78 -12.11
CA GLY A 51 22.50 -1.78 -10.79
C GLY A 51 22.87 -0.41 -10.23
N ASP A 52 22.51 0.70 -10.89
CA ASP A 52 22.67 2.04 -10.32
C ASP A 52 21.71 2.23 -9.14
N ALA A 53 22.27 2.19 -7.93
CA ALA A 53 21.51 2.30 -6.69
C ALA A 53 20.74 3.63 -6.56
N GLN A 54 21.32 4.76 -6.99
CA GLN A 54 20.67 6.06 -6.84
C GLN A 54 19.44 6.16 -7.74
N GLN A 55 19.58 5.73 -9.00
CA GLN A 55 18.46 5.71 -9.94
C GLN A 55 17.40 4.68 -9.54
N ALA A 56 17.83 3.49 -9.10
CA ALA A 56 16.93 2.43 -8.66
C ALA A 56 16.12 2.84 -7.41
N PHE A 57 16.75 3.49 -6.42
CA PHE A 57 16.06 3.94 -5.22
C PHE A 57 15.06 5.06 -5.53
N ALA A 58 15.40 5.99 -6.42
CA ALA A 58 14.47 7.01 -6.87
C ALA A 58 13.24 6.39 -7.58
N LEU A 59 13.47 5.41 -8.46
CA LEU A 59 12.39 4.69 -9.15
C LEU A 59 11.52 3.91 -8.15
N TYR A 60 12.15 3.14 -7.25
CA TYR A 60 11.48 2.39 -6.19
C TYR A 60 10.59 3.30 -5.32
N GLU A 61 11.13 4.40 -4.81
CA GLU A 61 10.40 5.37 -3.99
C GLU A 61 9.23 5.99 -4.76
N SER A 62 9.42 6.34 -6.04
CA SER A 62 8.39 6.96 -6.88
C SER A 62 7.13 6.11 -7.03
N VAL A 63 7.27 4.78 -7.00
CA VAL A 63 6.16 3.82 -7.18
C VAL A 63 5.60 3.35 -5.84
N ARG A 64 6.47 3.16 -4.85
CA ARG A 64 6.09 2.55 -3.56
C ARG A 64 5.54 3.54 -2.55
N ILE A 65 6.00 4.80 -2.54
CA ILE A 65 5.46 5.82 -1.63
C ILE A 65 3.96 6.02 -1.86
N PRO A 66 3.45 6.26 -3.09
CA PRO A 66 2.02 6.44 -3.31
C PRO A 66 1.19 5.21 -2.93
N ARG A 67 1.66 4.01 -3.32
CA ARG A 67 0.96 2.75 -3.05
C ARG A 67 0.82 2.49 -1.54
N THR A 68 1.91 2.58 -0.80
CA THR A 68 1.91 2.32 0.65
C THR A 68 1.14 3.41 1.41
N ALA A 69 1.26 4.67 1.01
CA ALA A 69 0.47 5.76 1.58
C ALA A 69 -1.04 5.49 1.43
N ARG A 70 -1.49 5.08 0.24
CA ARG A 70 -2.90 4.71 0.01
C ARG A 70 -3.37 3.58 0.92
N ILE A 71 -2.51 2.58 1.17
CA ILE A 71 -2.82 1.46 2.07
C ILE A 71 -2.92 1.93 3.53
N VAL A 72 -2.01 2.80 3.99
CA VAL A 72 -2.04 3.40 5.33
C VAL A 72 -3.35 4.14 5.57
N TRP A 73 -3.72 5.06 4.66
CA TRP A 73 -4.98 5.80 4.75
C TRP A 73 -6.21 4.90 4.69
N SER A 74 -6.23 3.94 3.77
CA SER A 74 -7.35 3.00 3.63
C SER A 74 -7.51 2.13 4.88
N THR A 75 -6.40 1.78 5.53
CA THR A 75 -6.40 1.00 6.77
C THR A 75 -7.01 1.79 7.93
N ARG A 76 -6.70 3.08 8.04
CA ARG A 76 -7.30 3.97 9.05
C ARG A 76 -8.82 4.04 8.87
N GLU A 77 -9.28 4.20 7.63
CA GLU A 77 -10.72 4.17 7.32
C GLU A 77 -11.36 2.81 7.61
N MET A 78 -10.68 1.69 7.30
CA MET A 78 -11.17 0.37 7.67
C MET A 78 -11.31 0.21 9.19
N GLY A 79 -10.37 0.74 9.97
CA GLY A 79 -10.48 0.78 11.42
C GLY A 79 -11.71 1.54 11.91
N ARG A 80 -12.02 2.69 11.30
CA ARG A 80 -13.23 3.47 11.58
C ARG A 80 -14.50 2.70 11.21
N LEU A 81 -14.51 2.05 10.04
CA LEU A 81 -15.66 1.26 9.57
C LEU A 81 -15.91 0.02 10.41
N TYR A 82 -14.87 -0.67 10.88
CA TYR A 82 -15.00 -1.84 11.75
C TYR A 82 -15.60 -1.47 13.10
N HIS A 83 -15.19 -0.34 13.67
CA HIS A 83 -15.67 0.13 14.97
C HIS A 83 -16.85 1.11 14.90
N ALA A 84 -17.47 1.28 13.73
CA ALA A 84 -18.62 2.16 13.56
C ALA A 84 -19.74 1.81 14.57
N ALA A 85 -20.29 2.85 15.22
CA ALA A 85 -21.31 2.73 16.25
C ALA A 85 -22.55 3.59 15.91
N GLY A 86 -23.63 3.42 16.68
CA GLY A 86 -24.84 4.23 16.53
C GLY A 86 -25.42 4.20 15.10
N VAL A 87 -25.72 5.39 14.57
CA VAL A 87 -26.28 5.58 13.21
C VAL A 87 -25.26 5.21 12.13
N GLU A 88 -23.98 5.50 12.31
CA GLU A 88 -22.94 5.16 11.34
C GLU A 88 -22.87 3.65 11.09
N ARG A 89 -23.03 2.83 12.14
CA ARG A 89 -23.12 1.37 12.03
C ARG A 89 -24.29 0.94 11.15
N GLN A 90 -25.44 1.59 11.28
CA GLN A 90 -26.63 1.26 10.49
C GLN A 90 -26.40 1.58 9.01
N VAL A 91 -25.84 2.75 8.71
CA VAL A 91 -25.45 3.16 7.36
C VAL A 91 -24.43 2.18 6.77
N ARG A 92 -23.37 1.84 7.52
CA ARG A 92 -22.39 0.81 7.13
C ARG A 92 -23.08 -0.50 6.81
N ASN A 93 -23.94 -1.02 7.69
CA ASN A 93 -24.62 -2.29 7.46
C ASN A 93 -25.51 -2.27 6.20
N LEU A 94 -26.14 -1.13 5.88
CA LEU A 94 -26.93 -0.96 4.67
C LEU A 94 -26.05 -0.98 3.41
N LEU A 95 -24.89 -0.32 3.44
CA LEU A 95 -23.96 -0.27 2.31
C LEU A 95 -23.43 -1.67 1.90
N TRP A 96 -23.43 -2.65 2.80
CA TRP A 96 -22.99 -4.02 2.51
C TRP A 96 -24.10 -4.92 1.95
N LYS A 97 -25.37 -4.57 2.17
CA LYS A 97 -26.48 -5.37 1.65
C LYS A 97 -26.58 -5.24 0.13
N GLY A 98 -26.77 -6.37 -0.55
CA GLY A 98 -27.00 -6.39 -2.00
C GLY A 98 -25.77 -6.13 -2.86
N LYS A 99 -24.55 -6.06 -2.29
CA LYS A 99 -23.32 -6.03 -3.08
C LYS A 99 -23.09 -7.39 -3.72
N SER A 100 -22.95 -7.41 -5.05
CA SER A 100 -22.51 -8.59 -5.78
C SER A 100 -21.04 -8.89 -5.50
N GLN A 101 -20.64 -10.15 -5.71
CA GLN A 101 -19.25 -10.56 -5.62
C GLN A 101 -18.35 -9.79 -6.60
N GLU A 102 -18.84 -9.51 -7.81
CA GLU A 102 -18.12 -8.72 -8.80
C GLU A 102 -17.86 -7.28 -8.33
N ALA A 103 -18.88 -6.63 -7.75
CA ALA A 103 -18.73 -5.29 -7.20
C ALA A 103 -17.76 -5.26 -6.02
N PHE A 104 -17.70 -6.35 -5.24
CA PHE A 104 -16.71 -6.52 -4.19
C PHE A 104 -15.29 -6.62 -4.75
N TYR A 105 -15.03 -7.52 -5.70
CA TYR A 105 -13.70 -7.67 -6.32
C TYR A 105 -13.21 -6.38 -6.96
N ARG A 106 -14.08 -5.69 -7.70
CA ARG A 106 -13.77 -4.38 -8.29
C ARG A 106 -13.31 -3.35 -7.25
N GLY A 107 -13.89 -3.40 -6.04
CA GLY A 107 -13.53 -2.50 -4.94
C GLY A 107 -12.16 -2.79 -4.30
N ILE A 108 -11.64 -4.01 -4.43
CA ILE A 108 -10.37 -4.44 -3.83
C ILE A 108 -9.25 -4.66 -4.86
N GLU A 109 -9.56 -4.53 -6.16
CA GLU A 109 -8.61 -4.74 -7.25
C GLU A 109 -7.37 -3.83 -7.13
N TRP A 110 -7.54 -2.59 -6.68
CA TRP A 110 -6.40 -1.68 -6.47
C TRP A 110 -5.38 -2.21 -5.45
N LEU A 111 -5.87 -3.00 -4.48
CA LEU A 111 -5.06 -3.58 -3.42
C LEU A 111 -4.41 -4.88 -3.90
N TYR A 112 -5.21 -5.84 -4.36
CA TYR A 112 -4.77 -7.20 -4.69
C TYR A 112 -4.32 -7.40 -6.13
N GLY A 113 -4.57 -6.44 -7.03
CA GLY A 113 -4.15 -6.51 -8.43
C GLY A 113 -2.66 -6.21 -8.64
N TRP A 114 -1.88 -5.98 -7.59
CA TRP A 114 -0.43 -5.80 -7.69
C TRP A 114 0.25 -7.12 -7.99
N LYS A 115 1.21 -7.09 -8.91
CA LYS A 115 1.95 -8.27 -9.41
C LYS A 115 3.36 -7.85 -9.78
N GLU A 116 4.24 -8.84 -9.96
CA GLU A 116 5.63 -8.61 -10.37
C GLU A 116 5.74 -7.87 -11.72
N ASP A 117 4.91 -8.22 -12.69
CA ASP A 117 4.93 -7.66 -14.05
C ASP A 117 4.58 -6.16 -14.11
N ASN A 118 3.85 -5.66 -13.11
CA ASN A 118 3.41 -4.26 -13.02
C ASN A 118 3.96 -3.52 -11.78
N CYS A 119 4.96 -4.08 -11.10
CA CYS A 119 5.43 -3.53 -9.82
C CYS A 119 6.15 -2.17 -9.95
N LEU A 120 6.59 -1.78 -11.14
CA LEU A 120 7.23 -0.48 -11.43
C LEU A 120 6.23 0.55 -12.00
N GLU A 121 4.95 0.21 -12.11
CA GLU A 121 3.92 1.13 -12.61
C GLU A 121 3.29 1.93 -11.46
N PRO A 122 3.13 3.26 -11.58
CA PRO A 122 2.42 4.06 -10.58
C PRO A 122 0.95 3.64 -10.42
N ARG A 123 0.41 3.70 -9.19
CA ARG A 123 -0.97 3.29 -8.85
C ARG A 123 -1.67 4.19 -7.83
#